data_AF-A0A251YN93-F1
#
_entry.id   AF-A0A251YN93-F1
#
_cell.length_a   1.000
_cell.length_b   1.000
_cell.length_c   1.000
_cell.angle_alpha   90.00
_cell.angle_beta   90.00
_cell.angle_gamma   90.00
#
_symmetry.space_group_name_H-M   'P 1'
#
loop_
_entity.id
_entity.type
_entity.pdbx_description
1 polymer ?
#
loop_
_entity_poly.entity_id
_entity_poly.type
_entity_poly.pdbx_seq_one_letter_code
_entity_poly.pdbx_strand_id
1 'polypeptide(L)'
;MTHAAAGLTEITDDPDGAVRDIPRALSAWFPASTHPGGFAWEVATGQLPDRIAVVRDEAGALIGWAACSEDDARVECAPGDDATTDMLAEWLLDAAGDARTSVAVHRGQERLRGILAGRGFADEAVPLAGLRHPARDTGARPPSGYRIRPVGDGEEEAKVAAHRRAWKPVELPFTDGCGDGIDPDAESRFDAVGYAAVRRAAVYRRELDLVIEAPDGSLAGTCTAWLDPASGWAELEPLGIVPEHRRRGLAQILALDVCRRVGELGGRDVFINASPLPYYRAPWDAYAAAGFAPMERGARMRRPAYPGRMTVDPQATVRALPGSPAPDIAPDALVAAGARVVGRVTLAAGSSVWFNAVLRAEAADIAIGAGSNLQDNVSCHVDAGFPLTVGQGVSVGHNAVLHGCTIEDDCIVGMSATVMNGAVVGRESLLAGGTVVLEGQVIPPRSLVAGVPGKVRRELTDEEVAGLRANAAHYVENARLHAGAIPTPAVLLGAERAAATDPGREEGTA
;
A
#
# COMPACT_ATOMS: atom_id res chain seq x y z
N MET A 1 28.03 10.00 22.40
CA MET A 1 29.09 9.00 22.17
C MET A 1 28.91 8.50 20.75
N THR A 2 29.98 8.49 19.98
CA THR A 2 29.97 8.28 18.53
C THR A 2 29.60 6.85 18.17
N HIS A 3 28.38 6.64 17.66
CA HIS A 3 27.98 5.40 17.00
C HIS A 3 28.76 5.27 15.68
N ALA A 4 29.92 4.62 15.72
CA ALA A 4 30.69 4.28 14.53
C ALA A 4 30.67 2.75 14.38
N ALA A 5 30.10 2.29 13.27
CA ALA A 5 30.00 0.91 12.80
C ALA A 5 28.96 -0.03 13.46
N ALA A 6 27.69 0.39 13.50
CA ALA A 6 26.58 -0.57 13.44
C ALA A 6 26.35 -0.92 11.96
N GLY A 7 26.67 -2.15 11.54
CA GLY A 7 26.50 -2.56 10.14
C GLY A 7 25.04 -2.93 9.87
N LEU A 8 24.37 -2.19 8.98
CA LEU A 8 23.11 -2.64 8.40
C LEU A 8 23.38 -3.90 7.56
N THR A 9 22.66 -4.98 7.85
CA THR A 9 22.74 -6.23 7.09
C THR A 9 21.36 -6.56 6.54
N GLU A 10 21.22 -6.59 5.21
CA GLU A 10 20.05 -7.17 4.55
C GLU A 10 20.16 -8.69 4.61
N ILE A 11 19.11 -9.36 5.07
CA ILE A 11 19.12 -10.78 5.38
C ILE A 11 18.41 -11.51 4.24
N THR A 12 19.04 -11.52 3.07
CA THR A 12 18.65 -12.41 1.97
C THR A 12 19.26 -13.80 2.11
N ASP A 13 20.32 -13.93 2.91
CA ASP A 13 21.18 -15.12 2.93
C ASP A 13 20.97 -16.02 4.18
N ASP A 14 20.32 -15.53 5.24
CA ASP A 14 19.98 -16.29 6.47
C ASP A 14 18.74 -15.73 7.21
N PRO A 15 17.55 -15.76 6.58
CA PRO A 15 16.32 -15.23 7.19
C PRO A 15 16.01 -15.88 8.54
N ASP A 16 16.31 -17.18 8.70
CA ASP A 16 16.07 -17.93 9.93
C ASP A 16 16.92 -17.43 11.12
N GLY A 17 18.18 -17.08 10.88
CA GLY A 17 19.09 -16.56 11.90
C GLY A 17 18.67 -15.20 12.46
N ALA A 18 18.15 -14.32 11.61
CA ALA A 18 17.65 -13.00 12.02
C ALA A 18 16.29 -13.08 12.72
N VAL A 19 15.37 -13.87 12.17
CA VAL A 19 14.04 -14.11 12.76
C VAL A 19 14.16 -14.69 14.18
N ARG A 20 15.21 -15.46 14.47
CA ARG A 20 15.47 -16.00 15.81
C ARG A 20 15.78 -14.94 16.87
N ASP A 21 16.45 -13.85 16.51
CA ASP A 21 16.96 -12.86 17.49
C ASP A 21 15.96 -11.71 17.74
N ILE A 22 15.09 -11.41 16.76
CA ILE A 22 14.08 -10.34 16.83
C ILE A 22 13.17 -10.43 18.07
N PRO A 23 12.59 -11.60 18.45
CA PRO A 23 11.69 -11.69 19.60
C PRO A 23 12.29 -11.18 20.91
N ARG A 24 13.60 -11.39 21.12
CA ARG A 24 14.28 -10.91 22.33
C ARG A 24 14.36 -9.38 22.37
N ALA A 25 14.59 -8.75 21.22
CA ALA A 25 14.63 -7.30 21.10
C ALA A 25 13.22 -6.70 21.26
N LEU A 26 12.21 -7.29 20.60
CA LEU A 26 10.80 -6.89 20.75
C LEU A 26 10.32 -6.95 22.20
N SER A 27 10.74 -7.96 22.97
CA SER A 27 10.41 -8.10 24.39
C SER A 27 10.89 -6.89 25.22
N ALA A 28 11.98 -6.23 24.81
CA ALA A 28 12.51 -5.04 25.46
C ALA A 28 11.85 -3.74 24.99
N TRP A 29 11.26 -3.72 23.80
CA TRP A 29 10.69 -2.52 23.17
C TRP A 29 9.18 -2.42 23.31
N PHE A 30 8.49 -3.55 23.55
CA PHE A 30 7.05 -3.56 23.76
C PHE A 30 6.69 -2.78 25.04
N PRO A 31 5.69 -1.88 25.02
CA PRO A 31 4.60 -1.73 24.04
C PRO A 31 4.82 -0.76 22.87
N ALA A 32 6.03 -0.23 22.67
CA ALA A 32 6.36 0.68 21.58
C ALA A 32 6.73 -0.04 20.26
N SER A 33 6.53 -1.35 20.19
CA SER A 33 6.91 -2.24 19.09
C SER A 33 5.86 -3.34 18.90
N THR A 34 6.06 -4.20 17.92
CA THR A 34 5.33 -5.47 17.82
C THR A 34 5.60 -6.32 19.06
N HIS A 35 4.60 -7.03 19.54
CA HIS A 35 4.76 -7.96 20.67
C HIS A 35 5.39 -9.27 20.17
N PRO A 36 6.30 -9.91 20.92
CA PRO A 36 7.00 -11.13 20.47
C PRO A 36 6.06 -12.30 20.13
N GLY A 37 4.86 -12.33 20.71
CA GLY A 37 3.81 -13.31 20.39
C GLY A 37 3.24 -13.15 18.98
N GLY A 38 2.83 -11.94 18.60
CA GLY A 38 2.31 -11.62 17.28
C GLY A 38 3.38 -11.82 16.22
N PHE A 39 4.62 -11.43 16.50
CA PHE A 39 5.75 -11.77 15.63
C PHE A 39 5.92 -13.29 15.45
N ALA A 40 5.86 -14.07 16.54
CA ALA A 40 5.94 -15.53 16.45
C ALA A 40 4.78 -16.15 15.65
N TRP A 41 3.58 -15.58 15.76
CA TRP A 41 2.43 -15.96 14.95
C TRP A 41 2.66 -15.67 13.46
N GLU A 42 3.14 -14.47 13.13
CA GLU A 42 3.44 -14.08 11.74
C GLU A 42 4.49 -14.99 11.12
N VAL A 43 5.57 -15.31 11.85
CA VAL A 43 6.59 -16.28 11.42
C VAL A 43 5.96 -17.65 11.17
N ALA A 44 5.20 -18.17 12.13
CA ALA A 44 4.63 -19.50 12.07
C ALA A 44 3.59 -19.68 10.94
N THR A 45 2.98 -18.59 10.49
CA THR A 45 1.92 -18.60 9.48
C THR A 45 2.34 -18.01 8.13
N GLY A 46 3.62 -17.65 7.98
CA GLY A 46 4.16 -17.10 6.73
C GLY A 46 3.56 -15.73 6.38
N GLN A 47 3.34 -14.88 7.38
CA GLN A 47 2.78 -13.53 7.24
C GLN A 47 3.84 -12.43 7.35
N LEU A 48 5.09 -12.76 7.68
CA LEU A 48 6.16 -11.76 7.66
C LEU A 48 6.43 -11.27 6.23
N PRO A 49 6.77 -9.97 6.07
CA PRO A 49 7.28 -9.49 4.79
C PRO A 49 8.53 -10.27 4.35
N ASP A 50 8.71 -10.39 3.03
CA ASP A 50 9.71 -11.25 2.41
C ASP A 50 11.13 -10.67 2.42
N ARG A 51 11.27 -9.34 2.51
CA ARG A 51 12.57 -8.68 2.68
C ARG A 51 12.74 -8.22 4.12
N ILE A 52 13.86 -8.58 4.73
CA ILE A 52 14.18 -8.23 6.13
C ILE A 52 15.61 -7.70 6.23
N ALA A 53 15.80 -6.61 6.96
CA ALA A 53 17.10 -6.09 7.33
C ALA A 53 17.22 -5.93 8.85
N VAL A 54 18.42 -6.12 9.39
CA VAL A 54 18.73 -5.91 10.81
C VAL A 54 19.93 -5.00 10.98
N VAL A 55 19.95 -4.32 12.13
CA VAL A 55 21.08 -3.55 12.61
C VAL A 55 21.53 -4.16 13.94
N ARG A 56 22.83 -4.41 14.06
CA ARG A 56 23.47 -4.92 15.27
C ARG A 56 24.51 -3.95 15.78
N ASP A 57 24.67 -3.88 17.09
CA ASP A 57 25.75 -3.14 17.73
C ASP A 57 27.10 -3.89 17.63
N GLU A 58 28.17 -3.27 18.13
CA GLU A 58 29.52 -3.85 18.16
C GLU A 58 29.60 -5.17 18.95
N ALA A 59 28.69 -5.39 19.90
CA ALA A 59 28.60 -6.62 20.68
C ALA A 59 27.76 -7.71 19.97
N GLY A 60 27.23 -7.42 18.78
CA GLY A 60 26.39 -8.32 17.98
C GLY A 60 24.93 -8.37 18.44
N ALA A 61 24.51 -7.53 19.38
CA ALA A 61 23.13 -7.45 19.83
C ALA A 61 22.27 -6.74 18.79
N LEU A 62 21.07 -7.27 18.53
CA LEU A 62 20.12 -6.65 17.61
C LEU A 62 19.56 -5.37 18.25
N ILE A 63 19.76 -4.23 17.57
CA ILE A 63 19.31 -2.91 18.02
C ILE A 63 18.21 -2.31 17.13
N GLY A 64 18.00 -2.89 15.95
CA GLY A 64 16.87 -2.55 15.09
C GLY A 64 16.66 -3.55 13.97
N TRP A 65 15.47 -3.55 13.39
CA TRP A 65 15.14 -4.31 12.20
C TRP A 65 14.06 -3.60 11.38
N ALA A 66 14.03 -3.93 10.10
CA ALA A 66 12.98 -3.52 9.18
C ALA A 66 12.55 -4.72 8.34
N ALA A 67 11.31 -4.67 7.88
CA ALA A 67 10.80 -5.63 6.92
C ALA A 67 9.92 -4.92 5.91
N CYS A 68 9.93 -5.38 4.67
CA CYS A 68 9.19 -4.79 3.57
C CYS A 68 8.69 -5.88 2.60
N SER A 69 7.45 -5.73 2.18
CA SER A 69 6.77 -6.46 1.10
C SER A 69 5.93 -5.46 0.30
N GLU A 70 5.21 -5.92 -0.72
CA GLU A 70 4.38 -5.04 -1.56
C GLU A 70 3.40 -4.16 -0.75
N ASP A 71 2.72 -4.75 0.24
CA ASP A 71 1.63 -4.10 0.97
C ASP A 71 1.91 -3.81 2.46
N ASP A 72 2.88 -4.48 3.08
CA ASP A 72 3.21 -4.33 4.51
C ASP A 72 4.71 -4.07 4.70
N ALA A 73 5.02 -3.07 5.51
CA ALA A 73 6.36 -2.80 5.97
C ALA A 73 6.37 -2.22 7.38
N ARG A 74 7.52 -2.32 8.03
CA ARG A 74 7.74 -1.80 9.38
C ARG A 74 9.21 -1.54 9.65
N VAL A 75 9.47 -0.59 10.53
CA VAL A 75 10.79 -0.30 11.12
C VAL A 75 10.62 -0.32 12.63
N GLU A 76 11.40 -1.14 13.32
CA GLU A 76 11.34 -1.27 14.77
C GLU A 76 12.75 -1.35 15.36
N CYS A 77 13.04 -0.46 16.31
CA CYS A 77 14.33 -0.36 16.98
C CYS A 77 14.12 0.06 18.43
N ALA A 78 15.21 0.13 19.19
CA ALA A 78 15.18 0.66 20.55
C ALA A 78 14.56 2.08 20.58
N PRO A 79 13.64 2.38 21.51
CA PRO A 79 13.05 3.71 21.62
C PRO A 79 14.10 4.81 21.76
N GLY A 80 14.02 5.85 20.92
CA GLY A 80 14.95 6.98 20.92
C GLY A 80 16.26 6.75 20.16
N ASP A 81 16.43 5.63 19.47
CA ASP A 81 17.58 5.38 18.59
C ASP A 81 17.34 5.95 17.18
N ASP A 82 17.49 7.27 17.04
CA ASP A 82 17.28 7.99 15.78
C ASP A 82 18.26 7.53 14.69
N ALA A 83 19.50 7.18 15.05
CA ALA A 83 20.51 6.75 14.08
C ALA A 83 20.13 5.41 13.43
N THR A 84 19.71 4.43 14.24
CA THR A 84 19.20 3.15 13.73
C THR A 84 17.88 3.34 12.98
N THR A 85 17.02 4.25 13.44
CA THR A 85 15.77 4.60 12.74
C THR A 85 16.04 5.14 11.34
N ASP A 86 16.98 6.09 11.20
CA ASP A 86 17.34 6.69 9.92
C ASP A 86 17.84 5.64 8.93
N MET A 87 18.78 4.79 9.36
CA MET A 87 19.35 3.73 8.54
C MET A 87 18.28 2.74 8.05
N LEU A 88 17.39 2.29 8.94
CA LEU A 88 16.34 1.34 8.60
C LEU A 88 15.23 1.97 7.76
N ALA A 89 14.92 3.25 7.97
CA ALA A 89 13.95 3.98 7.16
C ALA A 89 14.48 4.19 5.73
N GLU A 90 15.76 4.52 5.56
CA GLU A 90 16.40 4.60 4.24
C GLU A 90 16.34 3.26 3.52
N TRP A 91 16.71 2.17 4.21
CA TRP A 91 16.60 0.83 3.65
C TRP A 91 15.16 0.48 3.26
N LEU A 92 14.18 0.75 4.13
CA LEU A 92 12.77 0.48 3.83
C LEU A 92 12.30 1.24 2.60
N LEU A 93 12.66 2.52 2.47
CA LEU A 93 12.24 3.36 1.34
C LEU A 93 12.84 2.87 0.03
N ASP A 94 14.09 2.41 0.04
CA ASP A 94 14.72 1.76 -1.11
C ASP A 94 14.05 0.41 -1.40
N ALA A 95 13.79 -0.38 -0.35
CA ALA A 95 13.18 -1.69 -0.49
C ALA A 95 11.75 -1.67 -1.02
N ALA A 96 10.96 -0.67 -0.60
CA ALA A 96 9.60 -0.43 -1.05
C ALA A 96 9.56 0.15 -2.48
N GLY A 97 10.58 0.90 -2.90
CA GLY A 97 10.58 1.60 -4.18
C GLY A 97 9.32 2.46 -4.36
N ASP A 98 8.55 2.14 -5.40
CA ASP A 98 7.26 2.77 -5.73
C ASP A 98 6.03 1.91 -5.37
N ALA A 99 6.24 0.80 -4.66
CA ALA A 99 5.15 -0.10 -4.25
C ALA A 99 4.15 0.62 -3.33
N ARG A 100 2.91 0.10 -3.31
CA ARG A 100 1.82 0.60 -2.45
C ARG A 100 1.97 0.11 -1.00
N THR A 101 3.11 0.38 -0.39
CA THR A 101 3.42 -0.14 0.94
C THR A 101 2.73 0.64 2.05
N SER A 102 2.12 -0.08 3.00
CA SER A 102 1.66 0.45 4.28
C SER A 102 2.73 0.22 5.34
N VAL A 103 3.17 1.29 6.00
CA VAL A 103 4.20 1.24 7.04
C VAL A 103 3.56 1.39 8.41
N ALA A 104 3.74 0.40 9.28
CA ALA A 104 3.35 0.53 10.68
C ALA A 104 4.30 1.50 11.41
N VAL A 105 3.75 2.57 11.99
CA VAL A 105 4.48 3.57 12.77
C VAL A 105 3.93 3.57 14.19
N HIS A 106 4.70 3.01 15.11
CA HIS A 106 4.34 2.90 16.51
C HIS A 106 4.47 4.24 17.25
N ARG A 107 3.71 4.39 18.33
CA ARG A 107 3.78 5.55 19.21
C ARG A 107 5.21 5.73 19.73
N GLY A 108 5.73 6.94 19.62
CA GLY A 108 7.10 7.28 19.99
C GLY A 108 8.10 7.22 18.83
N GLN A 109 7.69 6.76 17.64
CA GLN A 109 8.51 6.76 16.43
C GLN A 109 8.33 8.07 15.61
N GLU A 110 8.40 9.23 16.26
CA GLU A 110 8.21 10.53 15.59
C GLU A 110 9.25 10.79 14.50
N ARG A 111 10.48 10.28 14.70
CA ARG A 111 11.55 10.36 13.70
C ARG A 111 11.16 9.62 12.41
N LEU A 112 10.70 8.36 12.53
CA LEU A 112 10.23 7.56 11.39
C LEU A 112 9.04 8.25 10.71
N ARG A 113 8.06 8.75 11.49
CA ARG A 113 6.90 9.47 10.97
C ARG A 113 7.32 10.68 10.12
N GLY A 114 8.27 11.47 10.61
CA GLY A 114 8.80 12.63 9.90
C GLY A 114 9.50 12.26 8.57
N ILE A 115 10.29 11.18 8.57
CA ILE A 115 10.95 10.66 7.36
C ILE A 115 9.89 10.23 6.33
N LEU A 116 8.91 9.43 6.74
CA LEU A 116 7.84 8.93 5.86
C LEU A 116 6.98 10.08 5.31
N ALA A 117 6.58 11.03 6.15
CA ALA A 117 5.83 12.22 5.73
C ALA A 117 6.62 13.06 4.70
N GLY A 118 7.93 13.25 4.93
CA GLY A 118 8.84 13.91 3.99
C GLY A 118 8.99 13.17 2.65
N ARG A 119 8.59 11.90 2.59
CA ARG A 119 8.55 11.05 1.38
C ARG A 119 7.12 10.80 0.87
N GLY A 120 6.16 11.62 1.30
CA GLY A 120 4.78 11.61 0.77
C GLY A 120 3.87 10.52 1.32
N PHE A 121 4.25 9.83 2.39
CA PHE A 121 3.33 8.95 3.11
C PHE A 121 2.35 9.77 3.96
N ALA A 122 1.13 9.28 4.08
CA ALA A 122 0.08 9.88 4.91
C ALA A 122 -0.56 8.81 5.80
N ASP A 123 -1.13 9.25 6.92
CA ASP A 123 -1.85 8.35 7.83
C ASP A 123 -3.06 7.73 7.13
N GLU A 124 -3.24 6.42 7.30
CA GLU A 124 -4.48 5.74 6.96
C GLU A 124 -5.59 6.13 7.95
N ALA A 125 -6.85 6.03 7.49
CA ALA A 125 -8.01 6.39 8.31
C ALA A 125 -8.19 5.50 9.55
N VAL A 126 -7.72 4.25 9.48
CA VAL A 126 -7.75 3.32 10.61
C VAL A 126 -6.43 3.45 11.37
N PRO A 127 -6.46 3.86 12.66
CA PRO A 127 -5.24 3.94 13.46
C PRO A 127 -4.69 2.55 13.76
N LEU A 128 -3.39 2.47 14.03
CA LEU A 128 -2.82 1.29 14.67
C LEU A 128 -3.27 1.32 16.14
N ALA A 129 -4.17 0.41 16.49
CA ALA A 129 -4.77 0.35 17.82
C ALA A 129 -4.98 -1.09 18.27
N GLY A 130 -5.03 -1.26 19.59
CA GLY A 130 -5.47 -2.50 20.22
C GLY A 130 -6.29 -2.23 21.47
N LEU A 131 -6.54 -3.29 22.22
CA LEU A 131 -7.33 -3.26 23.44
C LEU A 131 -6.53 -3.93 24.56
N ARG A 132 -6.52 -3.34 25.76
CA ARG A 132 -5.79 -3.90 26.91
C ARG A 132 -6.70 -4.14 28.10
N HIS A 133 -6.41 -5.16 28.88
CA HIS A 133 -7.02 -5.40 30.17
C HIS A 133 -5.96 -5.86 31.18
N PRO A 134 -5.98 -5.37 32.44
CA PRO A 134 -5.10 -5.88 33.47
C PRO A 134 -5.26 -7.39 33.66
N ALA A 135 -4.17 -8.11 33.85
CA ALA A 135 -4.21 -9.55 34.10
C ALA A 135 -4.73 -9.82 35.52
N ARG A 136 -6.04 -10.10 35.63
CA ARG A 136 -6.73 -10.37 36.90
C ARG A 136 -7.97 -11.24 36.67
N ASP A 137 -8.39 -11.98 37.69
CA ASP A 137 -9.70 -12.65 37.67
C ASP A 137 -10.82 -11.61 37.74
N THR A 138 -11.73 -11.66 36.77
CA THR A 138 -12.95 -10.84 36.74
C THR A 138 -14.17 -11.57 37.27
N GLY A 139 -14.04 -12.85 37.62
CA GLY A 139 -15.16 -13.72 38.00
C GLY A 139 -15.97 -14.22 36.79
N ALA A 140 -15.56 -13.88 35.56
CA ALA A 140 -16.19 -14.35 34.33
C ALA A 140 -16.12 -15.87 34.23
N ARG A 141 -17.24 -16.52 33.93
CA ARG A 141 -17.34 -17.98 33.75
C ARG A 141 -18.12 -18.31 32.47
N PRO A 142 -17.74 -19.39 31.75
CA PRO A 142 -18.46 -19.81 30.56
C PRO A 142 -19.91 -20.18 30.89
N PRO A 143 -20.85 -20.05 29.92
CA PRO A 143 -22.22 -20.53 30.08
C PRO A 143 -22.28 -22.01 30.44
N SER A 144 -23.40 -22.45 31.04
CA SER A 144 -23.60 -23.85 31.45
C SER A 144 -23.26 -24.84 30.32
N GLY A 145 -22.45 -25.83 30.64
CA GLY A 145 -22.01 -26.89 29.73
C GLY A 145 -20.82 -26.54 28.83
N TYR A 146 -20.39 -25.27 28.77
CA TYR A 146 -19.15 -24.89 28.11
C TYR A 146 -17.97 -24.95 29.08
N ARG A 147 -16.80 -25.37 28.59
CA ARG A 147 -15.57 -25.45 29.39
C ARG A 147 -14.39 -24.85 28.65
N ILE A 148 -13.63 -23.98 29.31
CA ILE A 148 -12.35 -23.47 28.79
C ILE A 148 -11.22 -24.32 29.39
N ARG A 149 -10.34 -24.83 28.53
CA ARG A 149 -9.19 -25.64 28.93
C ARG A 149 -8.03 -25.51 27.93
N PRO A 150 -6.80 -25.85 28.34
CA PRO A 150 -5.70 -26.06 27.40
C PRO A 150 -6.03 -27.12 26.36
N VAL A 151 -5.37 -27.04 25.20
CA VAL A 151 -5.42 -28.08 24.18
C VAL A 151 -4.86 -29.40 24.74
N GLY A 152 -5.64 -30.46 24.64
CA GLY A 152 -5.28 -31.82 25.06
C GLY A 152 -4.27 -32.47 24.12
N ASP A 153 -3.63 -33.54 24.58
CA ASP A 153 -2.76 -34.36 23.73
C ASP A 153 -3.60 -35.05 22.65
N GLY A 154 -3.17 -34.95 21.38
CA GLY A 154 -3.89 -35.54 20.24
C GLY A 154 -5.04 -34.68 19.71
N GLU A 155 -5.27 -33.48 20.26
CA GLU A 155 -6.31 -32.56 19.78
C GLU A 155 -5.78 -31.52 18.78
N GLU A 156 -4.55 -31.66 18.29
CA GLU A 156 -3.93 -30.67 17.41
C GLU A 156 -4.72 -30.43 16.12
N GLU A 157 -5.16 -31.50 15.47
CA GLU A 157 -5.98 -31.40 14.26
C GLU A 157 -7.34 -30.76 14.55
N ALA A 158 -7.95 -31.08 15.69
CA ALA A 158 -9.21 -30.48 16.10
C ALA A 158 -9.07 -28.97 16.37
N LYS A 159 -7.98 -28.55 17.01
CA LYS A 159 -7.63 -27.14 17.23
C LYS A 159 -7.43 -26.38 15.92
N VAL A 160 -6.70 -26.96 14.97
CA VAL A 160 -6.52 -26.38 13.62
C VAL A 160 -7.85 -26.26 12.90
N ALA A 161 -8.67 -27.31 12.89
CA ALA A 161 -9.99 -27.30 12.25
C ALA A 161 -10.92 -26.24 12.87
N ALA A 162 -10.94 -26.15 14.21
CA ALA A 162 -11.72 -25.14 14.92
C ALA A 162 -11.27 -23.71 14.59
N HIS A 163 -9.95 -23.47 14.53
CA HIS A 163 -9.41 -22.16 14.11
C HIS A 163 -9.83 -21.83 12.67
N ARG A 164 -9.61 -22.73 11.71
CA ARG A 164 -9.93 -22.50 10.29
C ARG A 164 -11.41 -22.17 10.11
N ARG A 165 -12.29 -22.93 10.75
CA ARG A 165 -13.74 -22.72 10.69
C ARG A 165 -14.15 -21.39 11.33
N ALA A 166 -13.52 -21.02 12.44
CA ALA A 166 -13.81 -19.75 13.07
C ALA A 166 -13.35 -18.56 12.18
N TRP A 167 -12.29 -18.76 11.37
CA TRP A 167 -11.55 -17.77 10.55
C TRP A 167 -11.88 -17.91 9.06
N LYS A 168 -13.11 -18.33 8.72
CA LYS A 168 -13.60 -18.40 7.34
C LYS A 168 -14.15 -17.04 6.92
N PRO A 169 -13.52 -16.32 5.97
CA PRO A 169 -13.88 -14.94 5.60
C PRO A 169 -15.37 -14.73 5.33
N VAL A 170 -15.99 -15.55 4.48
CA VAL A 170 -17.43 -15.42 4.16
C VAL A 170 -18.38 -15.62 5.33
N GLU A 171 -17.91 -16.23 6.41
CA GLU A 171 -18.70 -16.42 7.62
C GLU A 171 -18.42 -15.34 8.68
N LEU A 172 -17.45 -14.44 8.47
CA LEU A 172 -17.15 -13.37 9.41
C LEU A 172 -18.30 -12.36 9.49
N PRO A 173 -18.60 -11.82 10.69
CA PRO A 173 -19.64 -10.82 10.89
C PRO A 173 -19.20 -9.43 10.39
N PHE A 174 -19.02 -9.28 9.08
CA PHE A 174 -18.80 -7.97 8.46
C PHE A 174 -20.01 -7.06 8.66
N THR A 175 -19.79 -5.75 8.61
CA THR A 175 -20.90 -4.80 8.49
C THR A 175 -21.61 -4.98 7.15
N ASP A 176 -22.90 -4.68 7.11
CA ASP A 176 -23.73 -4.83 5.91
C ASP A 176 -23.08 -4.15 4.69
N GLY A 177 -22.96 -4.92 3.59
CA GLY A 177 -22.33 -4.47 2.34
C GLY A 177 -20.80 -4.50 2.29
N CYS A 178 -20.11 -4.91 3.37
CA CYS A 178 -18.64 -4.99 3.40
C CYS A 178 -18.07 -6.39 3.14
N GLY A 179 -18.90 -7.43 3.11
CA GLY A 179 -18.48 -8.80 2.80
C GLY A 179 -18.66 -9.21 1.33
N ASP A 180 -19.16 -8.30 0.49
CA ASP A 180 -19.50 -8.59 -0.91
C ASP A 180 -18.24 -8.81 -1.74
N GLY A 181 -18.21 -9.90 -2.53
CA GLY A 181 -17.08 -10.24 -3.40
C GLY A 181 -15.94 -11.02 -2.72
N ILE A 182 -16.09 -11.39 -1.45
CA ILE A 182 -15.18 -12.34 -0.79
C ILE A 182 -15.35 -13.72 -1.43
N ASP A 183 -14.25 -14.35 -1.79
CA ASP A 183 -14.22 -15.72 -2.31
C ASP A 183 -14.88 -16.69 -1.31
N PRO A 184 -15.97 -17.39 -1.70
CA PRO A 184 -16.67 -18.34 -0.84
C PRO A 184 -15.80 -19.51 -0.35
N ASP A 185 -14.73 -19.81 -1.07
CA ASP A 185 -13.81 -20.90 -0.76
C ASP A 185 -12.56 -20.43 0.00
N ALA A 186 -12.44 -19.14 0.30
CA ALA A 186 -11.34 -18.63 1.10
C ALA A 186 -11.36 -19.22 2.52
N GLU A 187 -10.20 -19.65 3.01
CA GLU A 187 -10.00 -20.18 4.36
C GLU A 187 -8.74 -19.61 5.02
N SER A 188 -8.66 -19.70 6.34
CA SER A 188 -7.42 -19.40 7.08
C SER A 188 -6.26 -20.27 6.56
N ARG A 189 -5.08 -19.67 6.42
CA ARG A 189 -3.83 -20.38 6.08
C ARG A 189 -3.31 -21.24 7.25
N PHE A 190 -3.90 -21.14 8.43
CA PHE A 190 -3.50 -21.92 9.59
C PHE A 190 -3.73 -23.42 9.36
N ASP A 191 -2.66 -24.20 9.50
CA ASP A 191 -2.63 -25.64 9.28
C ASP A 191 -1.81 -26.36 10.37
N ALA A 192 -1.61 -27.67 10.21
CA ALA A 192 -0.84 -28.47 11.17
C ALA A 192 0.65 -28.07 11.24
N VAL A 193 1.23 -27.62 10.12
CA VAL A 193 2.64 -27.21 10.05
C VAL A 193 2.83 -25.89 10.79
N GLY A 194 1.95 -24.92 10.52
CA GLY A 194 1.92 -23.63 11.20
C GLY A 194 1.62 -23.77 12.68
N TYR A 195 0.71 -24.66 13.07
CA TYR A 195 0.48 -24.92 14.50
C TYR A 195 1.68 -25.57 15.19
N ALA A 196 2.36 -26.49 14.53
CA ALA A 196 3.61 -27.06 15.05
C ALA A 196 4.70 -25.97 15.19
N ALA A 197 4.75 -24.99 14.28
CA ALA A 197 5.66 -23.85 14.39
C ALA A 197 5.30 -22.91 15.54
N VAL A 198 4.02 -22.59 15.73
CA VAL A 198 3.48 -21.84 16.90
C VAL A 198 3.97 -22.47 18.20
N ARG A 199 3.85 -23.79 18.33
CA ARG A 199 4.24 -24.54 19.54
C ARG A 199 5.76 -24.55 19.82
N ARG A 200 6.59 -24.25 18.82
CA ARG A 200 8.06 -24.16 18.96
C ARG A 200 8.54 -22.76 19.30
N ALA A 201 7.69 -21.74 19.19
CA ALA A 201 8.07 -20.36 19.50
C ALA A 201 8.46 -20.20 20.99
N ALA A 202 9.46 -19.36 21.26
CA ALA A 202 10.03 -19.22 22.61
C ALA A 202 9.02 -18.74 23.67
N VAL A 203 8.06 -17.91 23.27
CA VAL A 203 7.00 -17.36 24.14
C VAL A 203 5.76 -18.26 24.22
N TYR A 204 5.74 -19.41 23.54
CA TYR A 204 4.64 -20.36 23.62
C TYR A 204 4.51 -20.96 25.03
N ARG A 205 3.27 -21.09 25.49
CA ARG A 205 2.90 -21.70 26.77
C ARG A 205 1.69 -22.58 26.54
N ARG A 206 1.82 -23.87 26.84
CA ARG A 206 0.72 -24.83 26.64
C ARG A 206 -0.49 -24.47 27.49
N GLU A 207 -0.29 -23.95 28.70
CA GLU A 207 -1.34 -23.58 29.64
C GLU A 207 -2.20 -22.38 29.16
N LEU A 208 -1.70 -21.67 28.14
CA LEU A 208 -2.31 -20.48 27.52
C LEU A 208 -2.73 -20.71 26.07
N ASP A 209 -2.61 -21.93 25.57
CA ASP A 209 -3.15 -22.34 24.28
C ASP A 209 -4.46 -23.08 24.51
N LEU A 210 -5.57 -22.38 24.30
CA LEU A 210 -6.86 -22.72 24.89
C LEU A 210 -7.89 -23.09 23.82
N VAL A 211 -8.81 -23.95 24.23
CA VAL A 211 -10.04 -24.28 23.50
C VAL A 211 -11.25 -24.10 24.42
N ILE A 212 -12.39 -23.81 23.80
CA ILE A 212 -13.70 -23.89 24.43
C ILE A 212 -14.35 -25.18 23.97
N GLU A 213 -14.56 -26.11 24.88
CA GLU A 213 -15.35 -27.32 24.65
C GLU A 213 -16.84 -27.01 24.85
N ALA A 214 -17.67 -27.40 23.88
CA ALA A 214 -19.11 -27.27 23.90
C ALA A 214 -19.78 -28.45 24.66
N PRO A 215 -21.07 -28.34 25.03
CA PRO A 215 -21.78 -29.42 25.72
C PRO A 215 -21.84 -30.76 24.97
N ASP A 216 -21.72 -30.73 23.63
CA ASP A 216 -21.69 -31.91 22.77
C ASP A 216 -20.27 -32.48 22.55
N GLY A 217 -19.26 -31.91 23.21
CA GLY A 217 -17.86 -32.30 23.09
C GLY A 217 -17.12 -31.67 21.90
N SER A 218 -17.80 -30.90 21.04
CA SER A 218 -17.14 -30.20 19.94
C SER A 218 -16.35 -28.98 20.43
N LEU A 219 -15.38 -28.51 19.63
CA LEU A 219 -14.64 -27.29 19.93
C LEU A 219 -15.40 -26.06 19.41
N ALA A 220 -15.92 -25.27 20.34
CA ALA A 220 -16.69 -24.06 20.06
C ALA A 220 -15.83 -22.82 19.75
N GLY A 221 -14.56 -22.86 20.13
CA GLY A 221 -13.66 -21.73 19.93
C GLY A 221 -12.27 -22.04 20.44
N THR A 222 -11.35 -21.15 20.12
CA THR A 222 -9.95 -21.34 20.45
C THR A 222 -9.20 -20.03 20.53
N CYS A 223 -8.17 -19.97 21.37
CA CYS A 223 -7.20 -18.90 21.31
C CYS A 223 -5.79 -19.38 21.63
N THR A 224 -4.81 -18.52 21.37
CA THR A 224 -3.46 -18.64 21.89
C THR A 224 -3.10 -17.33 22.57
N ALA A 225 -2.60 -17.40 23.80
CA ALA A 225 -2.09 -16.24 24.52
C ALA A 225 -0.58 -16.38 24.76
N TRP A 226 0.15 -15.35 24.36
CA TRP A 226 1.61 -15.31 24.35
C TRP A 226 2.10 -14.48 25.51
N LEU A 227 2.39 -15.10 26.66
CA LEU A 227 2.93 -14.38 27.81
C LEU A 227 4.44 -14.16 27.63
N ASP A 228 4.85 -12.91 27.43
CA ASP A 228 6.24 -12.51 27.50
C ASP A 228 6.62 -12.14 28.95
N PRO A 229 7.49 -12.94 29.61
CA PRO A 229 7.90 -12.66 30.98
C PRO A 229 8.75 -11.39 31.11
N ALA A 230 9.44 -10.95 30.05
CA ALA A 230 10.33 -9.79 30.12
C ALA A 230 9.55 -8.48 30.19
N SER A 231 8.57 -8.28 29.29
CA SER A 231 7.64 -7.15 29.38
C SER A 231 6.59 -7.36 30.49
N GLY A 232 6.26 -8.59 30.83
CA GLY A 232 5.14 -8.94 31.70
C GLY A 232 3.77 -8.74 31.03
N TRP A 233 3.73 -8.58 29.71
CA TRP A 233 2.50 -8.51 28.92
C TRP A 233 2.23 -9.86 28.27
N ALA A 234 0.96 -10.15 28.05
CA ALA A 234 0.54 -11.22 27.17
C ALA A 234 -0.25 -10.66 26.00
N GLU A 235 0.03 -11.14 24.79
CA GLU A 235 -0.83 -10.88 23.64
C GLU A 235 -1.78 -12.06 23.41
N LEU A 236 -3.04 -11.75 23.18
CA LEU A 236 -4.08 -12.73 22.88
C LEU A 236 -4.39 -12.68 21.39
N GLU A 237 -3.73 -13.57 20.64
CA GLU A 237 -3.87 -13.68 19.19
C GLU A 237 -3.44 -15.07 18.71
N PRO A 238 -4.19 -15.73 17.81
CA PRO A 238 -5.56 -15.43 17.43
C PRO A 238 -6.55 -15.83 18.54
N LEU A 239 -7.74 -15.24 18.54
CA LEU A 239 -8.90 -15.72 19.32
C LEU A 239 -10.11 -15.84 18.40
N GLY A 240 -10.70 -17.03 18.35
CA GLY A 240 -11.81 -17.32 17.49
C GLY A 240 -12.92 -18.19 18.01
N ILE A 241 -14.15 -17.86 17.60
CA ILE A 241 -15.36 -18.63 17.91
C ILE A 241 -15.96 -19.18 16.63
N VAL A 242 -16.20 -20.49 16.63
CA VAL A 242 -16.82 -21.24 15.54
C VAL A 242 -18.25 -20.70 15.32
N PRO A 243 -18.69 -20.47 14.06
CA PRO A 243 -19.91 -19.73 13.73
C PRO A 243 -21.17 -20.15 14.52
N GLU A 244 -21.40 -21.44 14.69
CA GLU A 244 -22.58 -22.01 15.36
C GLU A 244 -22.65 -21.68 16.86
N HIS A 245 -21.53 -21.28 17.45
CA HIS A 245 -21.39 -20.93 18.86
C HIS A 245 -21.24 -19.43 19.11
N ARG A 246 -21.27 -18.60 18.06
CA ARG A 246 -21.21 -17.14 18.19
C ARG A 246 -22.49 -16.58 18.85
N ARG A 247 -22.44 -15.29 19.22
CA ARG A 247 -23.53 -14.55 19.91
C ARG A 247 -23.93 -15.15 21.27
N ARG A 248 -23.00 -15.85 21.93
CA ARG A 248 -23.16 -16.45 23.27
C ARG A 248 -22.21 -15.86 24.33
N GLY A 249 -21.49 -14.78 24.00
CA GLY A 249 -20.50 -14.18 24.90
C GLY A 249 -19.16 -14.94 24.98
N LEU A 250 -18.97 -15.99 24.18
CA LEU A 250 -17.81 -16.88 24.31
C LEU A 250 -16.46 -16.21 23.98
N ALA A 251 -16.43 -15.23 23.08
CA ALA A 251 -15.21 -14.50 22.79
C ALA A 251 -14.76 -13.66 23.99
N GLN A 252 -15.70 -12.92 24.60
CA GLN A 252 -15.47 -12.13 25.81
C GLN A 252 -15.01 -13.02 26.97
N ILE A 253 -15.70 -14.15 27.17
CA ILE A 253 -15.41 -15.03 28.31
C ILE A 253 -14.05 -15.71 28.17
N LEU A 254 -13.64 -16.07 26.96
CA LEU A 254 -12.32 -16.62 26.69
C LEU A 254 -11.21 -15.57 26.90
N ALA A 255 -11.42 -14.34 26.43
CA ALA A 255 -10.48 -13.25 26.66
C ALA A 255 -10.29 -12.93 28.16
N LEU A 256 -11.38 -12.98 28.95
CA LEU A 256 -11.33 -12.78 30.39
C LEU A 256 -10.69 -13.97 31.14
N ASP A 257 -10.90 -15.22 30.70
CA ASP A 257 -10.21 -16.38 31.27
C ASP A 257 -8.70 -16.33 31.00
N VAL A 258 -8.29 -15.82 29.83
CA VAL A 258 -6.88 -15.52 29.53
C VAL A 258 -6.33 -14.48 30.51
N CYS A 259 -7.06 -13.39 30.78
CA CYS A 259 -6.64 -12.39 31.78
C CYS A 259 -6.39 -13.00 33.16
N ARG A 260 -7.28 -13.89 33.60
CA ARG A 260 -7.12 -14.62 34.87
C ARG A 260 -5.85 -15.48 34.86
N ARG A 261 -5.69 -16.35 33.85
CA ARG A 261 -4.55 -17.28 33.76
C ARG A 261 -3.21 -16.55 33.64
N VAL A 262 -3.16 -15.48 32.85
CA VAL A 262 -1.97 -14.63 32.72
C VAL A 262 -1.61 -14.03 34.08
N GLY A 263 -2.59 -13.58 34.87
CA GLY A 263 -2.36 -13.06 36.21
C GLY A 263 -1.84 -14.14 37.18
N GLU A 264 -2.38 -15.36 37.10
CA GLU A 264 -1.90 -16.52 37.87
C GLU A 264 -0.46 -16.91 37.53
N LEU A 265 -0.03 -16.65 36.30
CA LEU A 265 1.34 -16.85 35.81
C LEU A 265 2.26 -15.64 36.05
N GLY A 266 1.79 -14.61 36.75
CA GLY A 266 2.58 -13.42 37.10
C GLY A 266 2.64 -12.34 36.01
N GLY A 267 1.85 -12.46 34.94
CA GLY A 267 1.69 -11.41 33.95
C GLY A 267 0.89 -10.21 34.51
N ARG A 268 1.07 -9.05 33.90
CA ARG A 268 0.51 -7.75 34.35
C ARG A 268 -0.65 -7.29 33.50
N ASP A 269 -0.55 -7.45 32.18
CA ASP A 269 -1.52 -6.95 31.22
C ASP A 269 -1.74 -7.97 30.10
N VAL A 270 -2.98 -8.03 29.60
CA VAL A 270 -3.35 -8.75 28.38
C VAL A 270 -3.70 -7.72 27.31
N PHE A 271 -3.05 -7.85 26.15
CA PHE A 271 -3.22 -7.02 24.97
C PHE A 271 -3.87 -7.84 23.85
N ILE A 272 -4.75 -7.22 23.07
CA ILE A 272 -5.35 -7.80 21.87
C ILE A 272 -5.12 -6.82 20.72
N ASN A 273 -4.53 -7.30 19.63
CA ASN A 273 -4.28 -6.53 18.42
C ASN A 273 -5.55 -6.44 17.54
N ALA A 274 -6.61 -5.84 18.09
CA ALA A 274 -7.85 -5.58 17.37
C ALA A 274 -7.98 -4.06 17.14
N SER A 275 -8.09 -3.63 15.89
CA SER A 275 -8.35 -2.24 15.52
C SER A 275 -9.86 -1.97 15.35
N PRO A 276 -10.34 -0.73 15.48
CA PRO A 276 -11.76 -0.38 15.33
C PRO A 276 -12.16 -0.32 13.84
N LEU A 277 -12.03 -1.44 13.14
CA LEU A 277 -12.27 -1.55 11.71
C LEU A 277 -13.75 -1.24 11.39
N PRO A 278 -14.05 -0.24 10.53
CA PRO A 278 -15.42 0.09 10.18
C PRO A 278 -16.19 -1.09 9.58
N TYR A 279 -15.50 -1.94 8.81
CA TYR A 279 -16.08 -3.08 8.10
C TYR A 279 -16.16 -4.37 8.92
N TYR A 280 -15.40 -4.47 10.02
CA TYR A 280 -15.31 -5.69 10.84
C TYR A 280 -15.25 -5.34 12.33
N ARG A 281 -16.34 -4.74 12.83
CA ARG A 281 -16.43 -4.18 14.19
C ARG A 281 -16.57 -5.19 15.32
N ALA A 282 -17.09 -6.38 15.02
CA ALA A 282 -17.52 -7.34 16.04
C ALA A 282 -16.43 -7.71 17.08
N PRO A 283 -15.15 -7.95 16.71
CA PRO A 283 -14.11 -8.22 17.70
C PRO A 283 -13.84 -7.05 18.64
N TRP A 284 -13.68 -5.83 18.09
CA TRP A 284 -13.45 -4.62 18.88
C TRP A 284 -14.57 -4.39 19.89
N ASP A 285 -15.82 -4.43 19.43
CA ASP A 285 -16.99 -4.19 20.28
C ASP A 285 -17.13 -5.27 21.37
N ALA A 286 -16.81 -6.53 21.04
CA ALA A 286 -16.85 -7.63 22.01
C ALA A 286 -15.84 -7.43 23.15
N TYR A 287 -14.57 -7.12 22.84
CA TYR A 287 -13.54 -6.93 23.86
C TYR A 287 -13.74 -5.64 24.66
N ALA A 288 -14.16 -4.56 24.01
CA ALA A 288 -14.53 -3.32 24.70
C ALA A 288 -15.68 -3.56 25.70
N ALA A 289 -16.72 -4.30 25.30
CA ALA A 289 -17.82 -4.68 26.20
C ALA A 289 -17.37 -5.62 27.34
N ALA A 290 -16.29 -6.39 27.13
CA ALA A 290 -15.65 -7.20 28.18
C ALA A 290 -14.79 -6.37 29.15
N GLY A 291 -14.69 -5.05 28.96
CA GLY A 291 -13.94 -4.15 29.82
C GLY A 291 -12.48 -3.92 29.39
N PHE A 292 -12.07 -4.40 28.21
CA PHE A 292 -10.78 -4.02 27.66
C PHE A 292 -10.80 -2.54 27.26
N ALA A 293 -9.80 -1.79 27.71
CA ALA A 293 -9.66 -0.37 27.41
C ALA A 293 -8.91 -0.17 26.08
N PRO A 294 -9.37 0.74 25.20
CA PRO A 294 -8.63 1.12 24.00
C PRO A 294 -7.20 1.56 24.31
N MET A 295 -6.28 1.09 23.49
CA MET A 295 -4.86 1.41 23.56
C MET A 295 -4.40 1.88 22.18
N GLU A 296 -4.07 3.17 22.10
CA GLU A 296 -3.44 3.74 20.92
C GLU A 296 -2.02 3.18 20.79
N ARG A 297 -1.74 2.58 19.63
CA ARG A 297 -0.45 1.96 19.31
C ARG A 297 0.34 2.77 18.29
N GLY A 298 -0.31 3.62 17.50
CA GLY A 298 0.31 4.51 16.51
C GLY A 298 -0.59 4.69 15.29
N ALA A 299 0.02 4.76 14.11
CA ALA A 299 -0.67 4.85 12.83
C ALA A 299 -0.10 3.85 11.84
N ARG A 300 -0.89 3.51 10.80
CA ARG A 300 -0.32 3.00 9.55
C ARG A 300 -0.20 4.18 8.61
N MET A 301 0.99 4.38 8.04
CA MET A 301 1.22 5.39 7.04
C MET A 301 1.37 4.70 5.69
N ARG A 302 0.56 5.09 4.71
CA ARG A 302 0.65 4.55 3.36
C ARG A 302 1.08 5.64 2.41
N ARG A 303 1.88 5.27 1.41
CA ARG A 303 2.06 6.13 0.23
C ARG A 303 0.74 6.08 -0.55
N PRO A 304 -0.04 7.18 -0.61
CA PRO A 304 -1.35 7.14 -1.24
C PRO A 304 -1.21 6.65 -2.69
N ALA A 305 -2.10 5.73 -3.10
CA ALA A 305 -2.26 5.38 -4.51
C ALA A 305 -3.00 6.51 -5.21
N TYR A 306 -2.30 7.62 -5.41
CA TYR A 306 -2.74 8.88 -6.01
C TYR A 306 -4.25 9.19 -5.97
N PRO A 307 -4.88 9.42 -4.79
CA PRO A 307 -6.18 10.07 -4.73
C PRO A 307 -6.02 11.40 -3.98
N GLY A 308 -5.93 12.52 -4.70
CA GLY A 308 -5.92 13.86 -4.09
C GLY A 308 -4.93 14.86 -4.68
N ARG A 309 -4.09 14.47 -5.65
CA ARG A 309 -3.26 15.40 -6.41
C ARG A 309 -4.01 15.88 -7.64
N MET A 310 -3.96 17.17 -7.93
CA MET A 310 -4.45 17.69 -9.20
C MET A 310 -3.65 17.00 -10.30
N THR A 311 -4.32 16.23 -11.15
CA THR A 311 -3.71 15.67 -12.37
C THR A 311 -3.86 16.62 -13.55
N VAL A 312 -4.74 17.61 -13.42
CA VAL A 312 -4.84 18.76 -14.31
C VAL A 312 -4.21 19.97 -13.65
N ASP A 313 -3.13 20.49 -14.21
CA ASP A 313 -2.47 21.68 -13.70
C ASP A 313 -3.40 22.91 -13.80
N PRO A 314 -3.46 23.79 -12.78
CA PRO A 314 -4.25 25.03 -12.81
C PRO A 314 -3.97 25.97 -13.98
N GLN A 315 -2.78 25.91 -14.57
CA GLN A 315 -2.39 26.67 -15.75
C GLN A 315 -2.79 26.00 -17.07
N ALA A 316 -3.28 24.77 -17.03
CA ALA A 316 -3.87 24.10 -18.19
C ALA A 316 -5.26 24.70 -18.51
N THR A 317 -5.77 24.40 -19.71
CA THR A 317 -7.13 24.76 -20.11
C THR A 317 -7.87 23.52 -20.56
N VAL A 318 -8.90 23.14 -19.82
CA VAL A 318 -9.86 22.09 -20.19
C VAL A 318 -11.19 22.77 -20.44
N ARG A 319 -11.71 22.73 -21.68
CA ARG A 319 -12.93 23.47 -22.05
C ARG A 319 -13.86 22.66 -22.97
N ALA A 320 -15.14 22.63 -22.61
CA ALA A 320 -16.20 22.21 -23.51
C ALA A 320 -16.46 23.29 -24.58
N LEU A 321 -16.89 22.87 -25.78
CA LEU A 321 -17.43 23.75 -26.81
C LEU A 321 -18.96 23.80 -26.73
N PRO A 322 -19.62 24.90 -27.13
CA PRO A 322 -21.08 24.97 -27.15
C PRO A 322 -21.69 23.82 -27.96
N GLY A 323 -22.63 23.09 -27.35
CA GLY A 323 -23.31 21.96 -28.00
C GLY A 323 -22.49 20.67 -28.09
N SER A 324 -21.31 20.59 -27.47
CA SER A 324 -20.49 19.37 -27.39
C SER A 324 -20.25 18.97 -25.93
N PRO A 325 -20.10 17.67 -25.61
CA PRO A 325 -19.67 17.22 -24.29
C PRO A 325 -18.35 17.87 -23.85
N ALA A 326 -18.14 17.93 -22.54
CA ALA A 326 -16.85 18.30 -21.97
C ALA A 326 -15.80 17.22 -22.26
N PRO A 327 -14.50 17.56 -22.26
CA PRO A 327 -13.44 16.57 -22.27
C PRO A 327 -13.62 15.54 -21.14
N ASP A 328 -13.47 14.27 -21.47
CA ASP A 328 -13.49 13.15 -20.53
C ASP A 328 -12.05 12.76 -20.18
N ILE A 329 -11.66 12.98 -18.93
CA ILE A 329 -10.27 12.83 -18.47
C ILE A 329 -10.24 11.82 -17.34
N ALA A 330 -9.52 10.72 -17.53
CA ALA A 330 -9.32 9.73 -16.49
C ALA A 330 -8.67 10.35 -15.23
N PRO A 331 -9.03 9.91 -14.02
CA PRO A 331 -8.55 10.54 -12.78
C PRO A 331 -7.03 10.61 -12.63
N ASP A 332 -6.31 9.65 -13.23
CA ASP A 332 -4.85 9.52 -13.19
C ASP A 332 -4.13 10.06 -14.44
N ALA A 333 -4.85 10.68 -15.39
CA ALA A 333 -4.26 11.26 -16.59
C ALA A 333 -3.71 12.67 -16.34
N LEU A 334 -2.44 12.91 -16.69
CA LEU A 334 -1.78 14.21 -16.49
C LEU A 334 -2.18 15.21 -17.61
N VAL A 335 -2.54 16.43 -17.24
CA VAL A 335 -2.61 17.60 -18.12
C VAL A 335 -1.71 18.68 -17.55
N ALA A 336 -0.53 18.84 -18.14
CA ALA A 336 0.53 19.73 -17.64
C ALA A 336 0.22 21.22 -17.87
N ALA A 337 0.98 22.08 -17.19
CA ALA A 337 0.87 23.53 -17.30
C ALA A 337 0.91 24.01 -18.77
N GLY A 338 0.01 24.93 -19.12
CA GLY A 338 -0.09 25.51 -20.46
C GLY A 338 -0.80 24.65 -21.52
N ALA A 339 -1.01 23.35 -21.26
CA ALA A 339 -1.71 22.47 -22.19
C ALA A 339 -3.17 22.91 -22.41
N ARG A 340 -3.70 22.68 -23.62
CA ARG A 340 -5.05 23.07 -24.02
C ARG A 340 -5.82 21.85 -24.53
N VAL A 341 -6.89 21.46 -23.83
CA VAL A 341 -7.79 20.36 -24.18
C VAL A 341 -9.18 20.93 -24.41
N VAL A 342 -9.61 20.99 -25.68
CA VAL A 342 -10.82 21.72 -26.09
C VAL A 342 -11.73 20.84 -26.94
N GLY A 343 -13.02 20.78 -26.59
CA GLY A 343 -14.04 20.04 -27.33
C GLY A 343 -14.14 18.57 -26.90
N ARG A 344 -14.55 17.69 -27.83
CA ARG A 344 -14.78 16.27 -27.54
C ARG A 344 -13.48 15.47 -27.53
N VAL A 345 -12.79 15.51 -26.39
CA VAL A 345 -11.52 14.81 -26.16
C VAL A 345 -11.69 13.77 -25.07
N THR A 346 -11.15 12.57 -25.26
CA THR A 346 -11.06 11.52 -24.24
C THR A 346 -9.60 11.20 -23.94
N LEU A 347 -9.22 11.28 -22.66
CA LEU A 347 -7.91 10.87 -22.15
C LEU A 347 -8.10 9.64 -21.25
N ALA A 348 -7.62 8.48 -21.68
CA ALA A 348 -7.72 7.23 -20.93
C ALA A 348 -6.71 7.16 -19.76
N ALA A 349 -6.84 6.11 -18.94
CA ALA A 349 -6.05 5.94 -17.72
C ALA A 349 -4.54 5.99 -17.97
N GLY A 350 -3.82 6.73 -17.10
CA GLY A 350 -2.37 6.92 -17.17
C GLY A 350 -1.85 7.65 -18.41
N SER A 351 -2.73 8.20 -19.26
CA SER A 351 -2.30 9.03 -20.38
C SER A 351 -1.79 10.40 -19.91
N SER A 352 -1.01 11.10 -20.75
CA SER A 352 -0.45 12.41 -20.38
C SER A 352 -0.39 13.39 -21.54
N VAL A 353 -0.75 14.65 -21.26
CA VAL A 353 -0.65 15.80 -22.16
C VAL A 353 0.34 16.79 -21.55
N TRP A 354 1.49 16.93 -22.20
CA TRP A 354 2.64 17.67 -21.68
C TRP A 354 2.62 19.15 -22.05
N PHE A 355 3.65 19.89 -21.64
CA PHE A 355 3.63 21.33 -21.56
C PHE A 355 3.28 21.97 -22.91
N ASN A 356 2.28 22.85 -22.88
CA ASN A 356 1.79 23.62 -24.04
C ASN A 356 1.29 22.77 -25.24
N ALA A 357 1.04 21.48 -25.08
CA ALA A 357 0.37 20.69 -26.10
C ALA A 357 -1.09 21.14 -26.29
N VAL A 358 -1.61 21.07 -27.52
CA VAL A 358 -2.94 21.57 -27.91
C VAL A 358 -3.74 20.46 -28.58
N LEU A 359 -4.87 20.09 -27.98
CA LEU A 359 -5.85 19.15 -28.51
C LEU A 359 -7.16 19.90 -28.76
N ARG A 360 -7.58 19.97 -30.02
CA ARG A 360 -8.79 20.70 -30.42
C ARG A 360 -9.72 19.83 -31.26
N ALA A 361 -10.82 19.42 -30.64
CA ALA A 361 -11.84 18.53 -31.18
C ALA A 361 -13.15 19.29 -31.47
N GLU A 362 -13.15 20.08 -32.54
CA GLU A 362 -14.28 20.92 -32.95
C GLU A 362 -15.18 20.27 -34.01
N ALA A 363 -14.63 19.43 -34.89
CA ALA A 363 -15.35 18.81 -36.01
C ALA A 363 -15.53 17.28 -35.89
N ALA A 364 -14.70 16.61 -35.11
CA ALA A 364 -14.76 15.18 -34.80
C ALA A 364 -14.10 14.90 -33.44
N ASP A 365 -13.96 13.64 -33.07
CA ASP A 365 -13.49 13.23 -31.74
C ASP A 365 -11.97 13.06 -31.73
N ILE A 366 -11.34 13.38 -30.59
CA ILE A 366 -9.96 13.01 -30.28
C ILE A 366 -9.99 11.98 -29.14
N ALA A 367 -9.40 10.81 -29.34
CA ALA A 367 -9.28 9.77 -28.31
C ALA A 367 -7.82 9.39 -28.09
N ILE A 368 -7.35 9.47 -26.86
CA ILE A 368 -5.99 9.10 -26.44
C ILE A 368 -6.06 7.87 -25.52
N GLY A 369 -5.42 6.78 -25.93
CA GLY A 369 -5.41 5.49 -25.24
C GLY A 369 -4.56 5.47 -23.97
N ALA A 370 -4.71 4.37 -23.22
CA ALA A 370 -4.10 4.22 -21.90
C ALA A 370 -2.58 4.25 -21.95
N GLY A 371 -1.95 4.94 -21.01
CA GLY A 371 -0.48 5.07 -20.91
C GLY A 371 0.19 5.85 -22.06
N SER A 372 -0.58 6.44 -22.98
CA SER A 372 -0.03 7.23 -24.09
C SER A 372 0.34 8.65 -23.67
N ASN A 373 1.37 9.21 -24.29
CA ASN A 373 1.88 10.56 -23.98
C ASN A 373 1.90 11.45 -25.23
N LEU A 374 1.39 12.67 -25.09
CA LEU A 374 1.52 13.77 -26.04
C LEU A 374 2.52 14.76 -25.48
N GLN A 375 3.76 14.72 -25.97
CA GLN A 375 4.87 15.50 -25.42
C GLN A 375 4.74 17.00 -25.74
N ASP A 376 5.73 17.78 -25.32
CA ASP A 376 5.65 19.24 -25.34
C ASP A 376 5.31 19.82 -26.72
N ASN A 377 4.42 20.80 -26.73
CA ASN A 377 3.96 21.51 -27.94
C ASN A 377 3.36 20.62 -29.05
N VAL A 378 2.96 19.38 -28.75
CA VAL A 378 2.23 18.55 -29.72
C VAL A 378 0.90 19.23 -30.09
N SER A 379 0.56 19.22 -31.37
CA SER A 379 -0.70 19.76 -31.89
C SER A 379 -1.58 18.66 -32.46
N CYS A 380 -2.78 18.54 -31.93
CA CYS A 380 -3.79 17.56 -32.30
C CYS A 380 -5.06 18.28 -32.79
N HIS A 381 -5.45 18.00 -34.02
CA HIS A 381 -6.63 18.60 -34.65
C HIS A 381 -7.38 17.58 -35.52
N VAL A 382 -8.62 17.89 -35.85
CA VAL A 382 -9.53 17.00 -36.57
C VAL A 382 -10.39 17.79 -37.55
N ASP A 383 -10.73 17.15 -38.68
CA ASP A 383 -11.71 17.65 -39.64
C ASP A 383 -12.98 16.79 -39.60
N ALA A 384 -14.07 17.29 -40.18
CA ALA A 384 -15.31 16.54 -40.30
C ALA A 384 -15.07 15.23 -41.08
N GLY A 385 -15.38 14.09 -40.44
CA GLY A 385 -15.16 12.75 -41.01
C GLY A 385 -13.76 12.16 -40.76
N PHE A 386 -12.85 12.91 -40.13
CA PHE A 386 -11.50 12.48 -39.81
C PHE A 386 -11.22 12.63 -38.31
N PRO A 387 -11.73 11.69 -37.47
CA PRO A 387 -11.39 11.67 -36.05
C PRO A 387 -9.90 11.36 -35.86
N LEU A 388 -9.36 11.71 -34.69
CA LEU A 388 -8.00 11.37 -34.30
C LEU A 388 -8.03 10.32 -33.19
N THR A 389 -7.42 9.17 -33.44
CA THR A 389 -7.29 8.09 -32.46
C THR A 389 -5.82 7.78 -32.23
N VAL A 390 -5.40 7.82 -30.97
CA VAL A 390 -4.09 7.36 -30.52
C VAL A 390 -4.33 6.14 -29.62
N GLY A 391 -3.72 5.00 -29.96
CA GLY A 391 -3.82 3.74 -29.24
C GLY A 391 -3.19 3.77 -27.85
N GLN A 392 -3.06 2.61 -27.21
CA GLN A 392 -2.39 2.48 -25.91
C GLN A 392 -0.86 2.51 -26.05
N GLY A 393 -0.14 2.99 -25.04
CA GLY A 393 1.32 2.93 -25.01
C GLY A 393 2.02 3.71 -26.12
N VAL A 394 1.34 4.68 -26.75
CA VAL A 394 1.91 5.50 -27.82
C VAL A 394 2.66 6.69 -27.25
N SER A 395 3.84 6.97 -27.77
CA SER A 395 4.58 8.20 -27.43
C SER A 395 4.64 9.14 -28.63
N VAL A 396 4.04 10.32 -28.49
CA VAL A 396 4.02 11.35 -29.52
C VAL A 396 5.03 12.43 -29.15
N GLY A 397 6.12 12.45 -29.90
CA GLY A 397 7.30 13.27 -29.66
C GLY A 397 7.05 14.77 -29.74
N HIS A 398 7.89 15.55 -29.05
CA HIS A 398 7.77 17.01 -28.98
C HIS A 398 7.54 17.68 -30.34
N ASN A 399 6.67 18.68 -30.38
CA ASN A 399 6.30 19.46 -31.58
C ASN A 399 5.71 18.64 -32.75
N ALA A 400 5.29 17.39 -32.53
CA ALA A 400 4.59 16.64 -33.57
C ALA A 400 3.19 17.20 -33.84
N VAL A 401 2.70 16.98 -35.06
CA VAL A 401 1.36 17.39 -35.51
C VAL A 401 0.58 16.14 -35.91
N LEU A 402 -0.54 15.89 -35.24
CA LEU A 402 -1.48 14.82 -35.58
C LEU A 402 -2.79 15.44 -36.05
N HIS A 403 -3.19 15.14 -37.29
CA HIS A 403 -4.36 15.71 -37.91
C HIS A 403 -5.28 14.60 -38.42
N GLY A 404 -6.41 14.35 -37.74
CA GLY A 404 -7.46 13.42 -38.16
C GLY A 404 -6.99 12.02 -38.59
N CYS A 405 -6.04 11.43 -37.86
CA CYS A 405 -5.38 10.17 -38.20
C CYS A 405 -5.55 9.09 -37.12
N THR A 406 -5.17 7.85 -37.44
CA THR A 406 -5.12 6.74 -36.47
C THR A 406 -3.67 6.34 -36.23
N ILE A 407 -3.23 6.37 -34.97
CA ILE A 407 -1.98 5.78 -34.50
C ILE A 407 -2.36 4.56 -33.66
N GLU A 408 -2.00 3.36 -34.08
CA GLU A 408 -2.26 2.14 -33.30
C GLU A 408 -1.29 1.99 -32.12
N ASP A 409 -1.53 0.95 -31.31
CA ASP A 409 -0.84 0.70 -30.05
C ASP A 409 0.69 0.61 -30.16
N ASP A 410 1.37 0.97 -29.07
CA ASP A 410 2.82 0.82 -28.87
C ASP A 410 3.68 1.52 -29.95
N CYS A 411 3.19 2.59 -30.56
CA CYS A 411 3.94 3.37 -31.55
C CYS A 411 4.77 4.49 -30.94
N ILE A 412 5.82 4.93 -31.66
CA ILE A 412 6.46 6.22 -31.44
C ILE A 412 6.28 7.10 -32.66
N VAL A 413 5.70 8.29 -32.46
CA VAL A 413 5.71 9.38 -33.43
C VAL A 413 6.89 10.28 -33.07
N GLY A 414 7.94 10.28 -33.90
CA GLY A 414 9.15 11.05 -33.62
C GLY A 414 8.90 12.56 -33.50
N MET A 415 9.83 13.24 -32.83
CA MET A 415 9.77 14.69 -32.62
C MET A 415 9.59 15.44 -33.96
N SER A 416 8.73 16.46 -33.97
CA SER A 416 8.41 17.28 -35.15
C SER A 416 7.87 16.49 -36.35
N ALA A 417 7.40 15.25 -36.17
CA ALA A 417 6.71 14.52 -37.23
C ALA A 417 5.31 15.08 -37.48
N THR A 418 4.78 14.93 -38.68
CA THR A 418 3.43 15.35 -39.07
C THR A 418 2.67 14.17 -39.67
N VAL A 419 1.47 13.91 -39.19
CA VAL A 419 0.58 12.85 -39.68
C VAL A 419 -0.75 13.47 -40.11
N MET A 420 -1.10 13.29 -41.38
CA MET A 420 -2.25 13.96 -42.02
C MET A 420 -3.53 13.12 -42.00
N ASN A 421 -4.65 13.74 -42.37
CA ASN A 421 -5.99 13.15 -42.33
C ASN A 421 -6.07 11.74 -42.94
N GLY A 422 -6.81 10.86 -42.27
CA GLY A 422 -7.06 9.49 -42.74
C GLY A 422 -5.84 8.58 -42.82
N ALA A 423 -4.64 9.05 -42.42
CA ALA A 423 -3.47 8.19 -42.31
C ALA A 423 -3.64 7.18 -41.17
N VAL A 424 -3.09 5.98 -41.35
CA VAL A 424 -3.08 4.91 -40.34
C VAL A 424 -1.65 4.48 -40.11
N VAL A 425 -1.17 4.60 -38.87
CA VAL A 425 0.12 4.08 -38.43
C VAL A 425 -0.12 2.78 -37.68
N GLY A 426 0.23 1.65 -38.30
CA GLY A 426 0.06 0.32 -37.72
C GLY A 426 0.88 0.12 -36.45
N ARG A 427 0.40 -0.75 -35.56
CA ARG A 427 0.95 -0.98 -34.21
C ARG A 427 2.45 -1.22 -34.21
N GLU A 428 3.08 -0.91 -33.09
CA GLU A 428 4.52 -1.14 -32.85
C GLU A 428 5.41 -0.45 -33.90
N SER A 429 4.97 0.67 -34.50
CA SER A 429 5.74 1.40 -35.52
C SER A 429 6.47 2.60 -34.93
N LEU A 430 7.58 2.98 -35.57
CA LEU A 430 8.37 4.16 -35.23
C LEU A 430 8.44 5.09 -36.43
N LEU A 431 7.89 6.30 -36.29
CA LEU A 431 8.14 7.40 -37.20
C LEU A 431 9.40 8.13 -36.72
N ALA A 432 10.42 8.26 -37.57
CA ALA A 432 11.60 9.04 -37.25
C ALA A 432 11.25 10.53 -37.10
N GLY A 433 12.09 11.30 -36.40
CA GLY A 433 11.88 12.73 -36.23
C GLY A 433 11.77 13.48 -37.57
N GLY A 434 10.86 14.44 -37.64
CA GLY A 434 10.58 15.24 -38.85
C GLY A 434 9.89 14.49 -39.99
N THR A 435 9.41 13.25 -39.76
CA THR A 435 8.72 12.46 -40.79
C THR A 435 7.34 13.06 -41.12
N VAL A 436 6.97 13.07 -42.40
CA VAL A 436 5.62 13.51 -42.84
C VAL A 436 4.86 12.34 -43.45
N VAL A 437 3.79 11.88 -42.81
CA VAL A 437 2.88 10.86 -43.32
C VAL A 437 1.72 11.55 -44.03
N LEU A 438 1.52 11.21 -45.30
CA LEU A 438 0.56 11.88 -46.17
C LEU A 438 -0.89 11.45 -45.89
N GLU A 439 -1.84 12.23 -46.40
CA GLU A 439 -3.27 11.95 -46.29
C GLU A 439 -3.61 10.54 -46.82
N GLY A 440 -4.40 9.78 -46.06
CA GLY A 440 -4.81 8.42 -46.41
C GLY A 440 -3.70 7.37 -46.45
N GLN A 441 -2.46 7.72 -46.08
CA GLN A 441 -1.34 6.78 -46.13
C GLN A 441 -1.46 5.73 -45.03
N VAL A 442 -1.39 4.46 -45.40
CA VAL A 442 -1.37 3.32 -44.46
C VAL A 442 0.06 2.82 -44.30
N ILE A 443 0.57 2.92 -43.08
CA ILE A 443 1.86 2.37 -42.66
C ILE A 443 1.61 0.99 -42.04
N PRO A 444 2.24 -0.09 -42.54
CA PRO A 444 2.11 -1.41 -41.94
C PRO A 444 2.61 -1.45 -40.49
N PRO A 445 2.11 -2.36 -39.64
CA PRO A 445 2.67 -2.61 -38.32
C PRO A 445 4.18 -2.83 -38.33
N ARG A 446 4.82 -2.56 -37.18
CA ARG A 446 6.25 -2.76 -36.96
C ARG A 446 7.14 -2.00 -37.95
N SER A 447 6.70 -0.87 -38.49
CA SER A 447 7.46 -0.13 -39.51
C SER A 447 8.37 0.94 -38.90
N LEU A 448 9.64 0.98 -39.32
CA LEU A 448 10.47 2.18 -39.24
C LEU A 448 10.18 3.07 -40.45
N VAL A 449 9.58 4.24 -40.23
CA VAL A 449 9.25 5.20 -41.29
C VAL A 449 10.14 6.43 -41.16
N ALA A 450 10.71 6.91 -42.27
CA ALA A 450 11.53 8.11 -42.26
C ALA A 450 11.43 8.94 -43.54
N GLY A 451 11.39 10.26 -43.39
CA GLY A 451 11.55 11.24 -44.46
C GLY A 451 10.31 12.10 -44.71
N VAL A 452 10.43 12.98 -45.71
CA VAL A 452 9.37 13.87 -46.19
C VAL A 452 9.27 13.73 -47.72
N PRO A 453 8.25 13.02 -48.25
CA PRO A 453 7.25 12.24 -47.52
C PRO A 453 7.86 10.97 -46.88
N GLY A 454 7.21 10.49 -45.83
CA GLY A 454 7.61 9.33 -45.04
C GLY A 454 7.51 8.04 -45.86
N LYS A 455 8.59 7.25 -45.82
CA LYS A 455 8.67 5.93 -46.45
C LYS A 455 9.07 4.89 -45.43
N VAL A 456 8.43 3.72 -45.50
CA VAL A 456 8.85 2.52 -44.75
C VAL A 456 10.27 2.17 -45.19
N ARG A 457 11.19 2.10 -44.22
CA ARG A 457 12.60 1.78 -44.44
C ARG A 457 12.88 0.31 -44.21
N ARG A 458 12.34 -0.22 -43.12
CA ARG A 458 12.46 -1.60 -42.69
C ARG A 458 11.43 -1.87 -41.59
N GLU A 459 11.32 -3.14 -41.24
CA GLU A 459 10.63 -3.57 -40.04
C GLU A 459 11.49 -3.29 -38.78
N LEU A 460 10.84 -3.08 -37.64
CA LEU A 460 11.47 -2.98 -36.33
C LEU A 460 11.77 -4.36 -35.77
N THR A 461 12.92 -4.46 -35.12
CA THR A 461 13.31 -5.63 -34.34
C THR A 461 12.49 -5.74 -33.05
N ASP A 462 12.46 -6.92 -32.43
CA ASP A 462 11.74 -7.12 -31.15
C ASP A 462 12.31 -6.26 -30.02
N GLU A 463 13.63 -6.02 -30.02
CA GLU A 463 14.31 -5.14 -29.07
C GLU A 463 13.86 -3.68 -29.25
N GLU A 464 13.74 -3.21 -30.50
CA GLU A 464 13.22 -1.87 -30.78
C GLU A 464 11.77 -1.72 -30.34
N VAL A 465 10.93 -2.74 -30.57
CA VAL A 465 9.53 -2.76 -30.11
C VAL A 465 9.45 -2.74 -28.58
N ALA A 466 10.29 -3.51 -27.89
CA ALA A 466 10.41 -3.45 -26.43
C ALA A 466 10.83 -2.05 -25.96
N GLY A 467 11.72 -1.39 -26.70
CA GLY A 467 12.09 0.01 -26.47
C GLY A 467 10.93 0.99 -26.59
N LEU A 468 9.99 0.79 -27.53
CA LEU A 468 8.79 1.63 -27.65
C LEU A 468 7.93 1.55 -26.38
N ARG A 469 7.68 0.34 -25.89
CA ARG A 469 6.89 0.07 -24.68
C ARG A 469 7.58 0.62 -23.44
N ALA A 470 8.89 0.42 -23.32
CA ALA A 470 9.68 0.96 -22.22
C ALA A 470 9.65 2.49 -22.19
N ASN A 471 9.70 3.15 -23.36
CA ASN A 471 9.56 4.60 -23.44
C ASN A 471 8.18 5.07 -22.95
N ALA A 472 7.10 4.41 -23.37
CA ALA A 472 5.76 4.76 -22.90
C ALA A 472 5.60 4.57 -21.39
N ALA A 473 6.08 3.44 -20.85
CA ALA A 473 6.08 3.17 -19.41
C ALA A 473 6.88 4.22 -18.62
N HIS A 474 8.02 4.66 -19.15
CA HIS A 474 8.81 5.73 -18.55
C HIS A 474 8.06 7.07 -18.50
N TYR A 475 7.29 7.39 -19.55
CA TYR A 475 6.45 8.60 -19.56
C TYR A 475 5.25 8.53 -18.61
N VAL A 476 4.70 7.34 -18.35
CA VAL A 476 3.71 7.15 -17.28
C VAL A 476 4.33 7.50 -15.92
N GLU A 477 5.57 7.09 -15.68
CA GLU A 477 6.27 7.45 -14.43
C GLU A 477 6.58 8.94 -14.35
N ASN A 478 7.10 9.54 -15.43
CA ASN A 478 7.32 10.98 -15.47
C ASN A 478 6.01 11.76 -15.25
N ALA A 479 4.89 11.28 -15.80
CA ALA A 479 3.59 11.91 -15.58
C ALA A 479 3.20 11.91 -14.09
N ARG A 480 3.49 10.83 -13.36
CA ARG A 480 3.28 10.75 -11.89
C ARG A 480 4.17 11.72 -11.14
N LEU A 481 5.45 11.78 -11.50
CA LEU A 481 6.42 12.73 -10.93
C LEU A 481 5.99 14.18 -11.14
N HIS A 482 5.43 14.51 -12.30
CA HIS A 482 4.94 15.85 -12.62
C HIS A 482 3.57 16.18 -12.03
N ALA A 483 2.67 15.19 -11.87
CA ALA A 483 1.44 15.39 -11.11
C ALA A 483 1.74 15.82 -9.67
N GLY A 484 2.81 15.28 -9.09
CA GLY A 484 3.93 16.10 -8.63
C GLY A 484 3.75 17.37 -7.76
N ALA A 485 4.78 18.18 -7.69
CA ALA A 485 5.02 19.27 -8.63
C ALA A 485 3.81 20.18 -8.96
N ILE A 486 2.58 19.69 -9.23
CA ILE A 486 1.44 20.60 -9.42
C ILE A 486 1.12 21.33 -8.10
N PRO A 487 1.17 22.69 -8.07
CA PRO A 487 0.92 23.46 -6.87
C PRO A 487 -0.50 23.25 -6.36
N THR A 488 -0.67 23.10 -5.04
CA THR A 488 -2.00 23.09 -4.44
C THR A 488 -2.66 24.49 -4.52
N PRO A 489 -3.99 24.59 -4.51
CA PRO A 489 -4.69 25.87 -4.52
C PRO A 489 -4.23 26.85 -3.42
N ALA A 490 -3.78 26.34 -2.27
CA ALA A 490 -3.25 27.14 -1.16
C ALA A 490 -1.94 27.87 -1.52
N VAL A 491 -1.06 27.23 -2.32
CA VAL A 491 0.19 27.83 -2.80
C VAL A 491 -0.09 28.93 -3.83
N LEU A 492 -1.10 28.73 -4.69
CA LEU A 492 -1.49 29.71 -5.72
C LEU A 492 -2.16 30.98 -5.16
N LEU A 493 -2.78 30.88 -3.97
CA LEU A 493 -3.42 32.02 -3.29
C LEU A 493 -2.45 32.84 -2.40
N GLY A 494 -1.14 32.53 -2.40
CA GLY A 494 -0.12 33.37 -1.77
C GLY A 494 0.00 33.25 -0.24
N ALA A 495 -0.32 32.09 0.34
CA ALA A 495 -0.31 31.89 1.80
C ALA A 495 1.08 31.54 2.41
N GLU A 496 2.20 31.82 1.74
CA GLU A 496 3.55 31.62 2.30
C GLU A 496 4.43 32.89 2.33
N ARG A 497 3.87 33.98 2.85
CA ARG A 497 4.68 35.09 3.39
C ARG A 497 4.19 35.50 4.78
N ALA A 498 4.31 34.60 5.75
CA ALA A 498 4.17 34.92 7.17
C ALA A 498 4.96 33.96 8.06
N ALA A 499 6.24 33.72 7.77
CA ALA A 499 7.15 33.03 8.69
C ALA A 499 8.62 33.41 8.43
N ALA A 500 8.90 34.70 8.25
CA ALA A 500 10.28 35.23 8.28
C ALA A 500 10.24 36.74 8.46
N THR A 501 9.92 37.22 9.65
CA THR A 501 10.43 38.48 10.21
C THR A 501 10.18 38.45 11.71
N ASP A 502 11.23 38.11 12.44
CA ASP A 502 11.38 38.43 13.86
C ASP A 502 11.90 39.88 13.94
N PRO A 503 11.14 40.85 14.49
CA PRO A 503 11.69 42.13 14.88
C PRO A 503 11.91 42.18 16.40
N GLY A 504 12.59 41.17 16.95
CA GLY A 504 13.19 41.21 18.28
C GLY A 504 14.47 42.03 18.31
N ARG A 505 14.36 43.36 18.13
CA ARG A 505 15.36 44.34 18.59
C ARG A 505 14.63 45.50 19.25
N GLU A 506 14.35 45.35 20.53
CA GLU A 506 14.12 46.49 21.42
C GLU A 506 15.45 47.22 21.61
N GLU A 507 15.64 48.33 20.89
CA GLU A 507 16.44 49.45 21.35
C GLU A 507 15.51 50.38 22.13
N GLY A 508 15.87 50.71 23.38
CA GLY A 508 15.10 51.64 24.18
C GLY A 508 15.64 51.86 25.59
N THR A 509 16.75 52.59 25.67
CA THR A 509 17.23 53.25 26.90
C THR A 509 16.17 54.15 27.54
N ALA A 510 15.89 53.97 28.83
CA ALA A 510 15.67 55.02 29.83
C ALA A 510 15.83 54.44 31.24
#